data_AF-A0A942HX65-F1
#
_entry.id   AF-A0A942HX65-F1
#
_cell.length_a   1.000
_cell.length_b   1.000
_cell.length_c   1.000
_cell.angle_alpha   90.00
_cell.angle_beta   90.00
_cell.angle_gamma   90.00
#
_symmetry.space_group_name_H-M   'P 1'
#
loop_
_entity.id
_entity.type
_entity.pdbx_description
1 polymer ?
#
loop_
_entity_poly.entity_id
_entity_poly.type
_entity_poly.pdbx_seq_one_letter_code
_entity_poly.pdbx_strand_id
1 'polypeptide(L)'
;MFLPKIGYKHPILGNFQLSLEYFLKSTQCVMDRLSAWFHWDDRRSLIHALWICEKHPINLDKIKRWAAKENATDKLEEFIFQYRKLKAK
;
A
#
# COMPACT_ATOMS: atom_id res chain seq x y z
N MET A 1 5.36 -17.46 19.39
CA MET A 1 4.13 -16.89 18.80
C MET A 1 4.12 -17.21 17.32
N PHE A 2 3.38 -18.26 16.91
CA PHE A 2 3.31 -18.70 15.52
C PHE A 2 2.20 -17.91 14.82
N LEU A 3 2.56 -17.04 13.87
CA LEU A 3 1.58 -16.37 13.01
C LEU A 3 1.21 -17.31 11.85
N PRO A 4 -0.08 -17.39 11.46
CA PRO A 4 -0.56 -18.30 10.44
C PRO A 4 0.08 -17.98 9.08
N LYS A 5 0.64 -19.02 8.47
CA LYS A 5 1.37 -18.99 7.23
C LYS A 5 0.41 -19.06 6.04
N ILE A 6 -0.01 -17.93 5.50
CA ILE A 6 -0.72 -17.87 4.20
C ILE A 6 0.30 -18.02 3.07
N GLY A 7 0.17 -19.07 2.27
CA GLY A 7 1.09 -19.38 1.16
C GLY A 7 0.79 -18.53 -0.07
N TYR A 8 1.81 -17.89 -0.65
CA TYR A 8 1.72 -17.12 -1.88
C TYR A 8 2.64 -17.71 -2.96
N LYS A 9 2.13 -17.79 -4.19
CA LYS A 9 2.89 -18.31 -5.34
C LYS A 9 3.59 -17.14 -6.06
N HIS A 10 4.91 -17.03 -5.92
CA HIS A 10 5.70 -16.00 -6.61
C HIS A 10 6.20 -16.54 -7.96
N PRO A 11 6.03 -15.81 -9.08
CA PRO A 11 6.24 -16.34 -10.44
C PRO A 11 7.69 -16.75 -10.76
N ILE A 12 8.67 -16.34 -9.96
CA ILE A 12 10.11 -16.56 -10.24
C ILE A 12 10.83 -17.35 -9.13
N LEU A 13 10.28 -17.42 -7.92
CA LEU A 13 10.99 -17.92 -6.72
C LEU A 13 10.27 -19.07 -6.00
N GLY A 14 9.21 -19.62 -6.60
CA GLY A 14 8.43 -20.71 -6.00
C GLY A 14 7.50 -20.26 -4.86
N ASN A 15 7.18 -21.19 -3.95
CA ASN A 15 6.31 -20.93 -2.80
C ASN A 15 7.11 -20.19 -1.73
N PHE A 16 6.93 -18.87 -1.65
CA PHE A 16 7.53 -18.07 -0.58
C PHE A 16 6.47 -17.74 0.47
N GLN A 17 6.82 -18.00 1.72
CA GLN A 17 6.06 -17.47 2.85
C GLN A 17 6.26 -15.95 2.84
N LEU A 18 5.23 -15.16 2.49
CA LEU A 18 5.30 -13.72 2.66
C LEU A 18 5.45 -13.43 4.16
N SER A 19 6.64 -12.98 4.56
CA SER A 19 6.93 -12.61 5.93
C SER A 19 6.21 -11.30 6.26
N LEU A 20 5.83 -11.14 7.53
CA LEU A 20 5.23 -9.89 8.04
C LEU A 20 6.08 -8.66 7.69
N GLU A 21 7.40 -8.81 7.65
CA GLU A 21 8.36 -7.79 7.25
C GLU A 21 8.10 -7.24 5.84
N TYR A 22 7.79 -8.11 4.88
CA TYR A 22 7.53 -7.70 3.50
C TYR A 22 6.25 -6.86 3.38
N PHE A 23 5.20 -7.25 4.10
CA PHE A 23 3.93 -6.54 4.16
C PHE A 23 4.06 -5.17 4.84
N LEU A 24 4.90 -5.07 5.87
CA LEU A 24 5.23 -3.81 6.52
C LEU A 24 6.03 -2.91 5.60
N LYS A 25 6.99 -3.46 4.85
CA LYS A 25 7.84 -2.72 3.91
C LYS A 25 7.05 -2.13 2.73
N SER A 26 6.16 -2.91 2.11
CA SER A 26 5.29 -2.40 1.03
C SER A 26 4.37 -1.30 1.53
N THR A 27 3.77 -1.48 2.71
CA THR A 27 2.90 -0.47 3.34
C THR A 27 3.66 0.82 3.62
N GLN A 28 4.90 0.72 4.15
CA GLN A 28 5.72 1.89 4.44
C GLN A 28 6.17 2.61 3.16
N CYS A 29 6.49 1.87 2.11
CA CYS A 29 6.81 2.44 0.80
C CYS A 29 5.62 3.22 0.22
N VAL A 30 4.40 2.70 0.36
CA VAL A 30 3.18 3.41 -0.04
C VAL A 30 2.97 4.68 0.78
N MET A 31 3.16 4.64 2.10
CA MET A 31 3.08 5.83 2.94
C MET A 31 4.05 6.92 2.51
N ASP A 32 5.31 6.55 2.23
CA ASP A 32 6.34 7.48 1.76
C ASP A 32 5.97 8.13 0.41
N ARG A 33 5.42 7.36 -0.52
CA ARG A 33 4.88 7.91 -1.78
C ARG A 33 3.67 8.81 -1.56
N LEU A 34 2.77 8.45 -0.63
CA LEU A 34 1.61 9.27 -0.29
C LEU A 34 2.01 10.56 0.43
N SER A 35 3.09 10.60 1.21
CA SER A 35 3.59 11.84 1.80
C SER A 35 3.92 12.89 0.74
N ALA A 36 4.57 12.49 -0.35
CA ALA A 36 4.87 13.41 -1.46
C ALA A 36 3.59 13.93 -2.14
N TRP A 37 2.57 13.08 -2.30
CA TRP A 37 1.26 13.49 -2.80
C TRP A 37 0.54 14.44 -1.84
N PHE A 38 0.57 14.14 -0.54
CA PHE A 38 -0.11 14.92 0.50
C PHE A 38 0.47 16.33 0.62
N HIS A 39 1.80 16.44 0.66
CA HIS A 39 2.50 17.70 0.91
C HIS A 39 2.80 18.51 -0.36
N TRP A 40 2.99 17.85 -1.51
CA TRP A 40 3.43 18.53 -2.74
C TRP A 40 2.51 18.37 -3.95
N ASP A 41 1.36 17.70 -3.79
CA ASP A 41 0.43 17.41 -4.89
C ASP A 41 1.13 16.69 -6.08
N ASP A 42 2.19 15.93 -5.81
CA ASP A 42 2.92 15.22 -6.87
C ASP A 42 2.09 14.01 -7.35
N ARG A 43 1.32 14.20 -8.43
CA ARG A 43 0.47 13.17 -9.02
C ARG A 43 1.23 11.89 -9.41
N ARG A 44 2.51 12.00 -9.74
CA ARG A 44 3.37 10.85 -10.08
C ARG A 44 3.56 9.93 -8.87
N SER A 45 3.75 10.51 -7.68
CA SER A 45 3.87 9.74 -6.44
C SER A 45 2.59 8.98 -6.11
N LEU A 46 1.40 9.55 -6.37
CA LEU A 46 0.12 8.86 -6.24
C LEU A 46 0.03 7.65 -7.20
N ILE A 47 0.39 7.83 -8.47
CA ILE A 47 0.40 6.73 -9.46
C ILE A 47 1.36 5.62 -9.02
N HIS A 48 2.55 5.97 -8.55
CA HIS A 48 3.54 5.00 -8.11
C HIS A 48 3.05 4.24 -6.85
N ALA A 49 2.39 4.93 -5.91
CA ALA A 49 1.75 4.27 -4.76
C ALA A 49 0.74 3.20 -5.22
N LEU A 50 -0.09 3.51 -6.22
CA LEU A 50 -1.06 2.57 -6.78
C LEU A 50 -0.38 1.37 -7.46
N TRP A 51 0.71 1.56 -8.19
CA TRP A 51 1.48 0.45 -8.79
C TRP A 51 2.08 -0.48 -7.74
N ILE A 52 2.56 0.06 -6.63
CA ILE A 52 3.04 -0.76 -5.50
C ILE A 52 1.88 -1.57 -4.93
N CYS A 53 0.72 -0.95 -4.75
CA CYS A 53 -0.50 -1.60 -4.24
C CYS A 53 -1.08 -2.68 -5.19
N GLU A 54 -0.81 -2.58 -6.49
CA GLU A 54 -1.18 -3.58 -7.48
C GLU A 54 -0.34 -4.86 -7.31
N LYS A 55 0.98 -4.71 -7.16
CA LYS A 55 1.93 -5.82 -7.13
C LYS A 55 2.16 -6.43 -5.74
N HIS A 56 1.89 -5.67 -4.68
CA HIS A 56 2.22 -6.06 -3.32
C HIS A 56 0.99 -5.92 -2.39
N PRO A 57 0.81 -6.86 -1.45
CA PRO A 57 -0.20 -6.69 -0.41
C PRO A 57 0.21 -5.54 0.52
N ILE A 58 -0.79 -4.78 0.97
CA ILE A 58 -0.60 -3.60 1.82
C ILE A 58 -1.62 -3.57 2.96
N ASN A 59 -1.27 -2.90 4.06
CA ASN A 59 -2.19 -2.66 5.17
C ASN A 59 -2.93 -1.34 4.98
N LEU A 60 -4.11 -1.39 4.36
CA LEU A 60 -4.92 -0.19 4.12
C LEU A 60 -5.39 0.47 5.43
N ASP A 61 -5.68 -0.31 6.47
CA ASP A 61 -6.08 0.21 7.77
C ASP A 61 -4.95 1.02 8.43
N LYS A 62 -3.71 0.52 8.35
CA LYS A 62 -2.53 1.25 8.83
C LYS A 62 -2.34 2.57 8.05
N ILE A 63 -2.52 2.55 6.73
CA ILE A 63 -2.42 3.77 5.88
C ILE A 63 -3.49 4.79 6.29
N LYS A 64 -4.74 4.36 6.50
CA LYS A 64 -5.83 5.25 6.94
C LYS A 64 -5.54 5.91 8.29
N ARG A 65 -5.12 5.13 9.28
CA ARG A 65 -4.76 5.65 10.61
C ARG A 65 -3.59 6.62 10.55
N TRP A 66 -2.59 6.34 9.71
CA TRP A 66 -1.46 7.23 9.51
C TRP A 66 -1.88 8.53 8.82
N ALA A 67 -2.61 8.46 7.71
CA ALA A 67 -3.07 9.63 6.96
C ALA A 67 -4.01 10.54 7.77
N ALA A 68 -4.82 9.96 8.67
CA ALA A 68 -5.63 10.73 9.62
C ALA A 68 -4.78 11.57 10.58
N LYS A 69 -3.59 11.08 10.98
CA LYS A 69 -2.64 11.86 11.80
C LYS A 69 -1.96 12.97 11.00
N GLU A 70 -1.82 12.81 9.69
CA GLU A 70 -1.28 13.81 8.76
C GLU A 70 -2.30 14.87 8.34
N ASN A 71 -3.57 14.77 8.77
CA ASN A 71 -4.69 15.62 8.32
C ASN A 71 -4.91 15.64 6.79
N ALA A 72 -4.54 14.57 6.09
CA ALA A 72 -4.59 14.51 4.62
C ALA A 72 -5.81 13.74 4.09
N THR A 73 -6.98 13.95 4.71
CA THR A 73 -8.18 13.12 4.49
C THR A 73 -8.69 13.19 3.05
N ASP A 74 -8.78 14.37 2.44
CA ASP A 74 -9.30 14.56 1.08
C ASP A 74 -8.42 13.84 0.03
N LYS A 75 -7.10 13.99 0.17
CA LYS A 75 -6.11 13.35 -0.71
C LYS A 75 -6.05 11.84 -0.51
N LEU A 76 -6.33 11.35 0.70
CA LEU A 76 -6.47 9.94 0.98
C LEU A 76 -7.73 9.35 0.33
N GLU A 77 -8.85 10.08 0.29
CA GLU A 77 -10.07 9.63 -0.36
C GLU A 77 -9.87 9.39 -1.86
N GLU A 78 -9.16 10.31 -2.54
CA GLU A 78 -8.76 10.12 -3.95
C GLU A 78 -7.94 8.84 -4.13
N PHE A 79 -6.93 8.62 -3.28
CA PHE A 79 -6.14 7.39 -3.31
C PHE A 79 -7.01 6.14 -3.13
N ILE A 80 -7.93 6.13 -2.15
CA ILE A 80 -8.81 5.00 -1.87
C ILE A 80 -9.75 4.73 -3.06
N PHE A 81 -10.28 5.78 -3.68
CA PHE A 81 -11.14 5.66 -4.86
C PHE A 81 -10.41 4.96 -6.01
N GLN A 82 -9.19 5.42 -6.34
CA GLN A 82 -8.37 4.82 -7.38
C GLN A 82 -7.93 3.40 -7.02
N TYR A 83 -7.56 3.15 -5.76
CA TYR A 83 -7.18 1.81 -5.28
C TYR A 83 -8.33 0.80 -5.42
N ARG A 84 -9.57 1.21 -5.11
CA ARG A 84 -10.76 0.37 -5.29
C ARG A 84 -11.03 0.07 -6.76
N LYS A 85 -10.91 1.07 -7.65
CA LYS A 85 -11.01 0.86 -9.10
C LYS A 85 -9.98 -0.15 -9.61
N LEU A 86 -8.75 -0.08 -9.11
CA LEU A 86 -7.68 -1.00 -9.48
C LEU A 86 -7.98 -2.45 -9.04
N LYS A 87 -8.61 -2.65 -7.88
CA LYS A 87 -9.00 -3.99 -7.38
C LYS A 87 -10.30 -4.54 -7.98
N ALA A 88 -11.13 -3.69 -8.58
CA ALA A 88 -12.36 -4.11 -9.24
C ALA A 88 -12.13 -4.60 -10.68
N LYS A 89 -10.92 -4.42 -11.21
CA LYS A 89 -10.47 -4.89 -12.53
C LYS A 89 -9.81 -6.25 -12.42
#